data_AF-A0A292YJ68-F1
#
_entry.id   AF-A0A292YJ68-F1
#
_cell.length_a   1.000
_cell.length_b   1.000
_cell.length_c   1.000
_cell.angle_alpha   90.00
_cell.angle_beta   90.00
_cell.angle_gamma   90.00
#
_symmetry.space_group_name_H-M   'P 1'
#
loop_
_entity.id
_entity.type
_entity.pdbx_description
1 polymer ?
#
loop_
_entity_poly.entity_id
_entity_poly.type
_entity_poly.pdbx_seq_one_letter_code
_entity_poly.pdbx_strand_id
1 'polypeptide(L)' 'MEYTCYYCEHKTDKVHHVTLYEKDREHDELLCPECYSEWLASLKG' A
#
# COMPACT_ATOMS: atom_id res chain seq x y z
N MET A 1 3.35 12.84 -11.88
CA MET A 1 2.24 12.92 -10.91
C MET A 1 2.78 12.24 -9.67
N GLU A 2 2.91 12.98 -8.56
CA GLU A 2 3.42 12.41 -7.29
C GLU A 2 2.24 11.89 -6.48
N TYR A 3 2.39 10.69 -5.94
CA TYR A 3 1.41 10.03 -5.08
C TYR A 3 1.99 9.90 -3.68
N THR A 4 1.11 9.88 -2.68
CA THR A 4 1.50 9.67 -1.28
C THR A 4 1.23 8.22 -0.91
N CYS A 5 2.23 7.52 -0.37
CA CYS A 5 2.06 6.19 0.20
C CYS A 5 1.15 6.26 1.42
N TYR A 6 0.11 5.43 1.47
CA TYR A 6 -0.82 5.34 2.60
C TYR A 6 -0.11 4.95 3.91
N TYR A 7 0.91 4.08 3.84
CA TYR A 7 1.55 3.53 5.04
C TYR A 7 2.63 4.43 5.62
N CYS A 8 3.55 4.93 4.79
CA CYS A 8 4.71 5.71 5.25
C CYS A 8 4.61 7.21 4.95
N GLU A 9 3.51 7.65 4.34
CA GLU A 9 3.25 9.05 3.93
C GLU A 9 4.32 9.65 2.98
N HIS A 10 5.21 8.82 2.44
CA HIS A 10 6.25 9.25 1.52
C HIS A 10 5.68 9.55 0.13
N LYS A 11 6.19 10.62 -0.50
CA LYS A 11 5.84 10.96 -1.87
C LYS A 11 6.65 10.14 -2.85
N THR A 12 5.99 9.54 -3.82
CA THR A 12 6.62 8.71 -4.84
C THR A 12 5.93 8.87 -6.18
N ASP A 13 6.69 8.73 -7.25
CA ASP A 13 6.21 8.66 -8.62
C ASP A 13 5.68 7.25 -8.98
N LYS A 14 5.94 6.25 -8.13
CA LYS A 14 5.57 4.85 -8.34
C LYS A 14 4.71 4.35 -7.19
N VAL A 15 3.51 3.89 -7.50
CA VAL A 15 2.59 3.32 -6.51
C VAL A 15 1.98 2.02 -6.99
N HIS A 16 1.63 1.17 -6.04
CA HIS A 16 0.85 -0.03 -6.22
C HIS A 16 -0.49 0.12 -5.50
N HIS A 17 -1.58 -0.21 -6.20
CA HIS A 17 -2.89 -0.33 -5.58
C HIS A 17 -2.97 -1.64 -4.79
N VAL A 18 -3.45 -1.54 -3.56
CA VAL A 18 -3.73 -2.70 -2.69
C VAL A 18 -5.12 -2.57 -2.10
N THR A 19 -5.79 -3.71 -1.93
CA THR A 19 -7.05 -3.77 -1.19
C THR A 19 -6.73 -4.21 0.24
N LEU A 20 -7.00 -3.32 1.19
CA LEU A 20 -6.83 -3.58 2.62
C LEU A 20 -8.19 -3.98 3.22
N TYR A 21 -8.16 -4.98 4.09
CA TYR A 21 -9.32 -5.44 4.84
C TYR A 21 -9.21 -4.92 6.28
N GLU A 22 -9.98 -3.90 6.63
CA GLU A 22 -10.06 -3.39 8.00
C GLU A 22 -11.52 -3.45 8.49
N LYS A 23 -11.77 -4.10 9.64
CA LYS A 23 -13.08 -4.12 10.33
C LYS A 23 -14.27 -4.46 9.40
N ASP A 24 -14.15 -5.57 8.68
CA ASP A 24 -15.15 -6.07 7.72
C ASP A 24 -15.43 -5.13 6.54
N ARG A 25 -14.49 -4.22 6.22
CA ARG A 25 -14.55 -3.36 5.04
C ARG A 25 -13.28 -3.49 4.22
N GLU A 26 -13.49 -3.62 2.91
CA GLU A 26 -12.45 -3.51 1.89
C GLU A 26 -12.30 -2.04 1.50
N HIS A 27 -11.08 -1.54 1.49
CA HIS A 27 -10.76 -0.25 0.89
C HIS A 27 -9.47 -0.34 0.07
N ASP A 28 -9.46 0.38 -1.05
CA ASP A 28 -8.33 0.42 -1.96
C ASP A 28 -7.39 1.58 -1.59
N GLU A 29 -6.12 1.26 -1.34
CA GLU A 29 -5.09 2.22 -0.97
C GLU A 29 -3.87 2.14 -1.89
N LEU A 30 -3.03 3.16 -1.80
CA LEU A 30 -1.78 3.26 -2.56
C LEU A 30 -0.58 3.01 -1.66
N LEU A 31 0.29 2.09 -2.04
CA LEU A 31 1.57 1.86 -1.39
C LEU A 31 2.73 2.19 -2.32
N CYS A 32 3.81 2.72 -1.77
CA CYS A 32 5.08 2.79 -2.49
C CYS A 32 5.64 1.38 -2.72
N PRO A 33 6.62 1.20 -3.63
CA PRO A 33 7.16 -0.12 -3.96
C PRO A 33 7.76 -0.85 -2.75
N GLU A 34 8.36 -0.12 -1.81
CA GLU A 34 8.95 -0.66 -0.58
C GLU A 34 7.87 -1.24 0.34
N CYS A 35 6.88 -0.42 0.73
CA CYS A 35 5.78 -0.86 1.59
C CYS A 35 4.92 -1.93 0.93
N TYR A 36 4.75 -1.88 -0.40
CA TYR A 36 4.07 -2.93 -1.14
C TYR A 36 4.81 -4.26 -1.05
N SER A 37 6.14 -4.26 -1.16
CA SER A 37 6.94 -5.48 -1.03
C SER A 37 6.86 -6.07 0.37
N GLU A 38 6.89 -5.25 1.41
CA GLU A 38 6.73 -5.69 2.80
C GLU A 38 5.32 -6.24 3.05
N TRP A 39 4.30 -5.58 2.52
CA TRP A 39 2.92 -6.04 2.58
C TRP A 39 2.73 -7.40 1.86
N LEU A 40 3.32 -7.57 0.68
CA LEU A 40 3.31 -8.87 0.00
C LEU A 40 4.02 -9.96 0.80
N ALA A 41 5.07 -9.61 1.55
CA ALA A 41 5.78 -10.54 2.42
C ALA A 41 4.91 -10.95 3.62
N SER A 42 4.16 -10.01 4.22
CA SER A 42 3.26 -10.31 5.35
C SER A 42 2.07 -11.19 4.95
N LEU A 43 1.61 -11.10 3.69
CA LEU A 43 0.58 -12.00 3.15
C LEU A 43 1.06 -13.44 2.93
N LYS A 44 2.37 -13.66 2.80
CA LYS A 44 2.92 -14.99 2.52
C LYS A 44 3.04 -15.88 3.77
N GLY A 45 2.75 -15.36 4.96
CA GLY A 45 2.76 -16.11 6.22
C GLY A 45 4.11 -16.11 6.90
#